data_AF-X1U7F7-F1
#
_entry.id   AF-X1U7F7-F1
#
_cell.length_a   1.000
_cell.length_b   1.000
_cell.length_c   1.000
_cell.angle_alpha   90.00
_cell.angle_beta   90.00
_cell.angle_gamma   90.00
#
_symmetry.space_group_name_H-M   'P 1'
#
loop_
_entity.id
_entity.type
_entity.pdbx_description
1 polymer ?
#
loop_
_entity_poly.entity_id
_entity_poly.type
_entity_poly.pdbx_seq_one_letter_code
_entity_poly.pdbx_strand_id
1 'polypeptide(L)'
;MGDIHGYHAEVYLYHPVDEGAEINHVSMRATEKFLYAISDPNIAVVLISLAMLGITVEIFNPGLIFPGVFGGISAFLAAYSLGFLPINYAGLALIGLAAGLFIAEIFTPGFGLLAGGGTTAFVFGTLILFSGRPALFQPDIEVIVGIAVGVGSAIAFIIYHALRAHRR
;
A
#
# COMPACT_ATOMS: atom_id res chain seq x y z
N MET A 1 -48.00 -0.40 -42.83
CA MET A 1 -46.55 -0.65 -42.91
C MET A 1 -45.82 0.64 -42.60
N GLY A 2 -45.01 0.81 -41.57
CA GLY A 2 -44.51 -0.16 -40.61
C GLY A 2 -44.27 0.48 -39.24
N ASP A 3 -44.35 -0.38 -38.24
CA ASP A 3 -44.15 -0.12 -36.82
C ASP A 3 -42.81 0.55 -36.52
N ILE A 4 -42.86 1.70 -35.85
CA ILE A 4 -41.75 2.14 -35.00
C ILE A 4 -41.88 1.39 -33.68
N HIS A 5 -41.31 0.20 -33.71
CA HIS A 5 -41.26 -0.73 -32.59
C HIS A 5 -40.75 0.00 -31.35
N GLY A 6 -41.59 0.02 -30.32
CA GLY A 6 -41.38 0.70 -29.05
C GLY A 6 -40.04 0.29 -28.48
N TYR A 7 -39.12 1.25 -28.49
CA TYR A 7 -38.03 1.29 -27.53
C TYR A 7 -38.76 1.43 -26.20
N HIS A 8 -38.99 0.30 -25.55
CA HIS A 8 -39.40 0.22 -24.17
C HIS A 8 -38.28 0.88 -23.39
N ALA A 9 -38.40 2.21 -23.31
CA ALA A 9 -37.78 3.03 -22.31
C ALA A 9 -38.38 2.52 -21.00
N GLU A 10 -37.77 1.45 -20.50
CA GLU A 10 -37.51 1.23 -19.10
C GLU A 10 -36.75 2.46 -18.59
N VAL A 11 -37.45 3.60 -18.59
CA VAL A 11 -37.29 4.66 -17.62
C VAL A 11 -37.63 3.98 -16.30
N TYR A 12 -36.66 3.21 -15.78
CA TYR A 12 -36.66 2.76 -14.41
C TYR A 12 -36.54 4.02 -13.57
N LEU A 13 -37.71 4.58 -13.29
CA LEU A 13 -38.09 5.26 -12.07
C LEU A 13 -36.93 6.03 -11.42
N TYR A 14 -36.59 7.18 -12.01
CA TYR A 14 -36.22 8.30 -11.15
C TYR A 14 -37.50 8.68 -10.41
N HIS A 15 -37.78 8.00 -9.29
CA HIS A 15 -38.69 8.55 -8.28
C HIS A 15 -38.00 9.83 -7.81
N PRO A 16 -38.55 11.02 -8.05
CA PRO A 16 -38.04 12.22 -7.43
C PRO A 16 -38.13 11.98 -5.92
N VAL A 17 -36.97 11.83 -5.27
CA VAL A 17 -36.90 11.72 -3.83
C VAL A 17 -37.45 13.03 -3.30
N ASP A 18 -38.68 12.92 -2.80
CA ASP A 18 -39.58 13.90 -2.20
C ASP A 18 -39.02 15.33 -2.05
N GLU A 19 -39.75 16.30 -2.61
CA GLU A 19 -39.69 17.72 -2.24
C GLU A 19 -39.95 17.86 -0.73
N GLY A 20 -38.92 17.67 0.08
CA GLY A 20 -39.03 17.60 1.55
C GLY A 20 -38.11 16.60 2.25
N ALA A 21 -37.22 15.88 1.54
CA ALA A 21 -36.25 14.99 2.18
C ALA A 21 -35.33 15.77 3.15
N GLU A 22 -35.55 15.57 4.45
CA GLU A 22 -34.69 16.10 5.50
C GLU A 22 -33.32 15.42 5.39
N ILE A 23 -32.31 16.13 4.88
CA ILE A 23 -30.94 15.61 4.77
C ILE A 23 -30.38 15.47 6.18
N ASN A 24 -30.56 14.29 6.78
CA ASN A 24 -30.01 13.98 8.08
C ASN A 24 -28.54 13.61 7.92
N HIS A 25 -27.66 14.58 8.14
CA HIS A 25 -26.22 14.36 8.15
C HIS A 25 -25.83 13.50 9.35
N VAL A 26 -25.79 12.18 9.14
CA VAL A 26 -25.22 11.25 10.13
C VAL A 26 -23.71 11.48 10.18
N SER A 27 -23.24 12.07 11.27
CA SER A 27 -21.81 12.29 11.49
C SER A 27 -21.09 10.95 11.69
N MET A 28 -19.99 10.73 10.97
CA MET A 28 -19.16 9.54 11.16
C MET A 28 -18.60 9.47 12.59
N ARG A 29 -18.68 8.29 13.20
CA ARG A 29 -18.01 7.98 14.47
C ARG A 29 -16.50 7.93 14.29
N ALA A 30 -15.75 8.06 15.40
CA ALA A 30 -14.28 8.02 15.36
C ALA A 30 -13.73 6.74 14.71
N THR A 31 -14.36 5.59 14.99
CA THR A 31 -13.99 4.31 14.38
C THR A 31 -14.23 4.31 12.87
N GLU A 32 -15.36 4.84 12.40
CA GLU A 32 -15.69 4.91 10.97
C GLU A 32 -14.72 5.85 10.24
N LYS A 33 -14.34 6.98 10.85
CA LYS A 33 -13.31 7.87 10.29
C LYS A 33 -11.96 7.18 10.17
N PHE A 34 -11.56 6.37 11.17
CA PHE A 34 -10.32 5.61 11.12
C PHE A 34 -10.37 4.52 10.03
N LEU A 35 -11.45 3.75 9.96
CA LEU A 35 -11.66 2.73 8.94
C LEU A 35 -11.69 3.33 7.52
N TYR A 36 -12.30 4.51 7.38
CA TYR A 36 -12.31 5.26 6.13
C TYR A 36 -10.89 5.71 5.74
N ALA A 37 -10.12 6.24 6.70
CA ALA A 37 -8.74 6.65 6.45
C ALA A 37 -7.85 5.48 6.00
N ILE A 38 -7.90 4.33 6.68
CA ILE A 38 -7.09 3.18 6.26
C ILE A 38 -7.56 2.54 4.94
N SER A 39 -8.73 2.93 4.42
CA SER A 39 -9.19 2.53 3.09
C SER A 39 -8.62 3.42 1.96
N ASP A 40 -7.82 4.43 2.30
CA ASP A 40 -7.11 5.27 1.33
C ASP A 40 -5.89 4.50 0.76
N PRO A 41 -5.72 4.44 -0.58
CA PRO A 41 -4.61 3.72 -1.19
C PRO A 41 -3.24 4.31 -0.83
N ASN A 42 -3.12 5.63 -0.59
CA ASN A 42 -1.88 6.24 -0.11
C ASN A 42 -1.52 5.71 1.28
N ILE A 43 -2.51 5.61 2.17
CA ILE A 43 -2.31 5.06 3.52
C ILE A 43 -1.93 3.57 3.44
N ALA A 44 -2.53 2.82 2.51
CA ALA A 44 -2.14 1.43 2.25
C ALA A 44 -0.64 1.30 1.90
N VAL A 45 -0.14 2.14 0.97
CA VAL A 45 1.27 2.13 0.57
C VAL A 45 2.18 2.51 1.73
N VAL A 46 1.80 3.50 2.55
CA VAL A 46 2.54 3.86 3.77
C VAL A 46 2.62 2.68 4.73
N LEU A 47 1.49 2.02 5.03
CA LEU A 47 1.43 0.89 5.96
C LEU A 47 2.28 -0.29 5.48
N ILE A 48 2.22 -0.63 4.19
CA ILE A 48 3.08 -1.66 3.57
C ILE A 48 4.55 -1.33 3.78
N SER A 49 4.92 -0.06 3.59
CA SER A 49 6.31 0.40 3.69
C SER A 49 6.82 0.38 5.13
N LEU A 50 5.98 0.81 6.08
CA LEU A 50 6.28 0.75 7.51
C LEU A 50 6.38 -0.70 8.01
N ALA A 51 5.52 -1.58 7.51
CA ALA A 51 5.59 -3.00 7.79
C ALA A 51 6.95 -3.58 7.38
N MET A 52 7.33 -3.34 6.12
CA MET A 52 8.59 -3.80 5.57
C MET A 52 9.79 -3.20 6.32
N LEU A 53 9.83 -1.88 6.52
CA LEU A 53 10.93 -1.22 7.24
C LEU A 53 11.05 -1.67 8.69
N GLY A 54 9.96 -1.75 9.44
CA GLY A 54 9.98 -2.15 10.86
C GLY A 54 10.52 -3.57 11.05
N ILE A 55 10.02 -4.50 10.23
CA ILE A 55 10.48 -5.89 10.23
C ILE A 55 11.95 -5.98 9.80
N THR A 56 12.33 -5.31 8.72
CA THR A 56 13.72 -5.29 8.24
C THR A 56 14.65 -4.73 9.32
N VAL A 57 14.32 -3.60 9.96
CA VAL A 57 15.15 -2.97 10.99
C VAL A 57 15.35 -3.88 12.21
N GLU A 58 14.31 -4.58 12.68
CA GLU A 58 14.44 -5.54 13.78
C GLU A 58 15.38 -6.70 13.40
N ILE A 59 15.26 -7.23 12.17
CA ILE A 59 16.13 -8.31 11.69
C ILE A 59 17.60 -7.84 11.63
N PHE A 60 17.86 -6.61 11.20
CA PHE A 60 19.22 -6.03 11.18
C PHE A 60 19.79 -5.75 12.57
N ASN A 61 18.94 -5.36 13.53
CA ASN A 61 19.34 -4.96 14.88
C ASN A 61 18.54 -5.76 15.91
N PRO A 62 18.85 -7.06 16.06
CA PRO A 62 18.10 -7.93 16.96
C PRO A 62 18.14 -7.38 18.39
N GLY A 63 16.97 -7.34 19.04
CA GLY A 63 16.80 -6.77 20.38
C GLY A 63 16.09 -5.40 20.39
N LEU A 64 15.99 -4.73 19.24
CA LEU A 64 15.05 -3.62 19.04
C LEU A 64 13.64 -4.18 18.80
N ILE A 65 12.97 -4.61 19.88
CA ILE A 65 11.62 -5.20 19.82
C ILE A 65 10.61 -4.21 19.21
N PHE A 66 10.81 -2.90 19.43
CA PHE A 66 9.87 -1.87 19.03
C PHE A 66 9.65 -1.78 17.49
N PRO A 67 10.68 -1.65 16.64
CA PRO A 67 10.54 -1.70 15.19
C PRO A 67 9.78 -2.93 14.67
N GLY A 68 10.07 -4.09 15.26
CA GLY A 68 9.43 -5.36 14.93
C GLY A 68 7.94 -5.37 15.17
N VAL A 69 7.54 -5.03 16.40
CA VAL A 69 6.14 -4.93 16.80
C VAL A 69 5.40 -3.89 15.96
N PHE A 70 6.02 -2.72 15.76
CA PHE A 70 5.44 -1.66 14.94
C PHE A 70 5.27 -2.08 13.48
N GLY A 71 6.27 -2.76 12.91
CA GLY A 71 6.20 -3.34 11.57
C GLY A 71 5.12 -4.41 11.46
N GLY A 72 5.02 -5.31 12.44
CA GLY A 72 4.00 -6.35 12.49
C GLY A 72 2.58 -5.78 12.55
N ILE A 73 2.33 -4.79 13.42
CA ILE A 73 1.05 -4.08 13.48
C ILE A 73 0.74 -3.42 12.14
N SER A 74 1.72 -2.74 11.55
CA SER A 74 1.56 -2.10 10.24
C SER A 74 1.25 -3.13 9.14
N ALA A 75 1.81 -4.34 9.21
CA ALA A 75 1.53 -5.42 8.27
C ALA A 75 0.07 -5.88 8.34
N PHE A 76 -0.48 -6.04 9.54
CA PHE A 76 -1.89 -6.39 9.73
C PHE A 76 -2.83 -5.27 9.27
N LEU A 77 -2.49 -4.01 9.55
CA LEU A 77 -3.27 -2.85 9.06
C LEU A 77 -3.20 -2.72 7.54
N ALA A 78 -2.04 -2.96 6.93
CA ALA A 78 -1.88 -3.02 5.48
C ALA A 78 -2.75 -4.13 4.89
N ALA A 79 -2.71 -5.34 5.45
CA ALA A 79 -3.54 -6.45 5.00
C ALA A 79 -5.04 -6.14 5.10
N TYR A 80 -5.47 -5.47 6.18
CA TYR A 80 -6.84 -5.00 6.33
C TYR A 80 -7.21 -3.99 5.22
N SER A 81 -6.38 -2.97 5.00
CA SER A 81 -6.56 -1.96 3.95
C SER A 81 -6.70 -2.58 2.56
N LEU A 82 -5.80 -3.50 2.21
CA LEU A 82 -5.82 -4.21 0.92
C LEU A 82 -7.06 -5.10 0.74
N GLY A 83 -7.73 -5.49 1.81
CA GLY A 83 -9.00 -6.22 1.75
C GLY A 83 -10.18 -5.40 1.22
N PHE A 84 -10.12 -4.07 1.33
CA PHE A 84 -11.15 -3.15 0.80
C PHE A 84 -10.79 -2.58 -0.57
N LEU A 85 -9.51 -2.64 -0.94
CA LEU A 85 -9.00 -2.09 -2.18
C LEU A 85 -9.04 -3.14 -3.30
N PRO A 86 -9.45 -2.79 -4.52
CA PRO A 86 -9.44 -3.71 -5.64
C PRO A 86 -8.00 -3.93 -6.14
N ILE A 87 -7.25 -4.83 -5.52
CA ILE A 87 -5.82 -5.00 -5.81
C ILE A 87 -5.53 -6.00 -6.94
N ASN A 88 -4.29 -5.99 -7.45
CA ASN A 88 -3.71 -7.00 -8.32
C ASN A 88 -2.69 -7.85 -7.55
N TYR A 89 -2.93 -9.15 -7.47
CA TYR A 89 -2.06 -10.09 -6.75
C TYR A 89 -0.65 -10.20 -7.32
N ALA A 90 -0.43 -9.88 -8.59
CA ALA A 90 0.92 -9.82 -9.16
C ALA A 90 1.76 -8.71 -8.52
N GLY A 91 1.14 -7.55 -8.26
CA GLY A 91 1.79 -6.44 -7.55
C GLY A 91 2.09 -6.80 -6.10
N LEU A 92 1.15 -7.49 -5.44
CA LEU A 92 1.36 -8.00 -4.08
C LEU A 92 2.54 -8.98 -4.01
N ALA A 93 2.64 -9.89 -4.98
CA ALA A 93 3.76 -10.82 -5.08
C ALA A 93 5.10 -10.09 -5.29
N LEU A 94 5.14 -9.02 -6.11
CA LEU A 94 6.33 -8.19 -6.29
C LEU A 94 6.73 -7.42 -5.02
N ILE A 95 5.77 -6.96 -4.22
CA ILE A 95 6.05 -6.36 -2.91
C ILE A 95 6.60 -7.40 -1.93
N GLY A 96 6.05 -8.62 -1.94
CA GLY A 96 6.60 -9.74 -1.18
C GLY A 96 8.04 -10.07 -1.61
N LEU A 97 8.32 -10.06 -2.92
CA LEU A 97 9.67 -10.20 -3.46
C LEU A 97 10.59 -9.07 -2.98
N ALA A 98 10.12 -7.82 -2.97
CA ALA A 98 10.89 -6.70 -2.45
C ALA A 98 11.31 -6.90 -0.99
N ALA A 99 10.37 -7.28 -0.12
CA ALA A 99 10.67 -7.62 1.27
C ALA A 99 11.68 -8.76 1.38
N GLY A 100 11.51 -9.82 0.57
CA GLY A 100 12.45 -10.94 0.51
C GLY A 100 13.85 -10.54 0.06
N LEU A 101 13.98 -9.68 -0.95
CA LEU A 101 15.27 -9.17 -1.44
C LEU A 101 15.96 -8.28 -0.41
N PHE A 102 15.21 -7.43 0.30
CA PHE A 102 15.75 -6.63 1.38
C PHE A 102 16.24 -7.47 2.55
N ILE A 103 15.50 -8.52 2.91
CA ILE A 103 15.92 -9.49 3.93
C ILE A 103 17.13 -10.29 3.44
N ALA A 104 17.16 -10.71 2.17
CA ALA A 104 18.27 -11.48 1.61
C ALA A 104 19.58 -10.67 1.59
N GLU A 105 19.54 -9.37 1.32
CA GLU A 105 20.71 -8.48 1.42
C GLU A 105 21.34 -8.50 2.82
N ILE A 106 20.56 -8.80 3.88
CA ILE A 106 21.07 -8.92 5.26
C ILE A 106 22.03 -10.11 5.39
N PHE A 107 21.65 -11.25 4.81
CA PHE A 107 22.40 -12.50 4.93
C PHE A 107 23.54 -12.59 3.93
N THR A 108 23.42 -11.89 2.80
CA THR A 108 24.48 -11.77 1.80
C THR A 108 24.78 -10.30 1.53
N PRO A 109 25.36 -9.55 2.49
CA PRO A 109 25.69 -8.14 2.28
C PRO A 109 26.64 -8.00 1.09
N GLY A 110 26.14 -7.45 -0.02
CA GLY A 110 26.86 -7.32 -1.28
C GLY A 110 27.20 -5.87 -1.59
N PHE A 111 27.13 -5.52 -2.88
CA PHE A 111 27.26 -4.14 -3.38
C PHE A 111 25.91 -3.39 -3.36
N GLY A 112 24.90 -3.88 -2.64
CA GLY A 112 23.54 -3.31 -2.64
C GLY A 112 22.70 -3.72 -3.86
N LEU A 113 23.04 -4.82 -4.52
CA LEU A 113 22.31 -5.29 -5.71
C LEU A 113 20.90 -5.78 -5.35
N LEU A 114 20.74 -6.52 -4.25
CA LEU A 114 19.43 -6.98 -3.80
C LEU A 114 18.64 -5.81 -3.20
N ALA A 115 19.29 -4.84 -2.56
CA ALA A 115 18.65 -3.58 -2.16
C ALA A 115 18.12 -2.77 -3.36
N GLY A 116 18.90 -2.65 -4.44
CA GLY A 116 18.45 -2.00 -5.69
C GLY A 116 17.31 -2.77 -6.35
N GLY A 117 17.43 -4.10 -6.42
CA GLY A 117 16.39 -4.98 -6.94
C GLY A 117 15.10 -4.93 -6.11
N GLY A 118 15.21 -4.91 -4.79
CA GLY A 118 14.10 -4.80 -3.86
C GLY A 118 13.38 -3.45 -3.97
N THR A 119 14.13 -2.36 -4.09
CA THR A 119 13.56 -1.02 -4.31
C THR A 119 12.81 -0.97 -5.65
N THR A 120 13.40 -1.54 -6.69
CA THR A 120 12.77 -1.64 -8.02
C THR A 120 11.50 -2.49 -7.98
N ALA A 121 11.56 -3.66 -7.34
CA ALA A 121 10.42 -4.55 -7.14
C ALA A 121 9.31 -3.89 -6.32
N PHE A 122 9.66 -3.09 -5.31
CA PHE A 122 8.70 -2.34 -4.50
C PHE A 122 7.96 -1.29 -5.35
N VAL A 123 8.69 -0.51 -6.16
CA VAL A 123 8.09 0.51 -7.05
C VAL A 123 7.15 -0.13 -8.06
N PHE A 124 7.64 -1.10 -8.84
CA PHE A 124 6.79 -1.79 -9.82
C PHE A 124 5.67 -2.59 -9.17
N GLY A 125 5.93 -3.21 -8.01
CA GLY A 125 4.94 -3.92 -7.24
C GLY A 125 3.79 -3.01 -6.81
N THR A 126 4.11 -1.83 -6.30
CA THR A 126 3.09 -0.83 -5.91
C THR A 126 2.30 -0.31 -7.12
N LEU A 127 2.96 -0.01 -8.24
CA LEU A 127 2.30 0.41 -9.47
C LEU A 127 1.36 -0.67 -10.02
N ILE A 128 1.81 -1.93 -10.03
CA ILE A 128 1.00 -3.06 -10.51
C ILE A 128 -0.13 -3.38 -9.52
N LEU A 129 0.11 -3.27 -8.21
CA LEU A 129 -0.85 -3.58 -7.15
C LEU A 129 -2.16 -2.82 -7.34
N PHE A 130 -2.09 -1.55 -7.77
CA PHE A 130 -3.25 -0.69 -8.01
C PHE A 130 -3.58 -0.47 -9.51
N SER A 131 -2.92 -1.20 -10.41
CA SER A 131 -3.12 -1.06 -11.86
C SER A 131 -4.51 -1.48 -12.33
N GLY A 132 -5.01 -0.81 -13.39
CA GLY A 132 -6.27 -1.17 -14.04
C GLY A 132 -7.53 -0.86 -13.23
N ARG A 133 -7.42 0.01 -12.21
CA ARG A 133 -8.52 0.44 -11.34
C ARG A 133 -8.91 1.90 -11.57
N PRO A 134 -10.11 2.34 -11.17
CA PRO A 134 -10.44 3.76 -11.16
C PRO A 134 -9.39 4.58 -10.42
N ALA A 135 -9.14 5.82 -10.86
CA ALA A 135 -8.13 6.71 -10.28
C ALA A 135 -8.28 6.89 -8.76
N LEU A 136 -9.51 6.80 -8.23
CA LEU A 136 -9.78 6.91 -6.79
C LEU A 136 -9.11 5.81 -5.95
N PHE A 137 -8.82 4.66 -6.55
CA PHE A 137 -8.18 3.52 -5.89
C PHE A 137 -6.69 3.41 -6.21
N GLN A 138 -6.13 4.41 -6.90
CA GLN A 138 -4.72 4.48 -7.22
C GLN A 138 -4.04 5.44 -6.24
N PRO A 139 -2.91 5.06 -5.64
CA PRO A 139 -2.12 5.98 -4.83
C PRO A 139 -1.46 7.03 -5.71
N ASP A 140 -1.20 8.19 -5.11
CA ASP A 140 -0.52 9.30 -5.76
C ASP A 140 0.92 8.91 -6.11
N ILE A 141 1.36 9.26 -7.31
CA ILE A 141 2.72 8.94 -7.77
C ILE A 141 3.78 9.57 -6.87
N GLU A 142 3.51 10.74 -6.30
CA GLU A 142 4.38 11.44 -5.37
C GLU A 142 4.59 10.64 -4.08
N VAL A 143 3.53 9.99 -3.58
CA VAL A 143 3.59 9.13 -2.41
C VAL A 143 4.45 7.91 -2.71
N ILE A 144 4.24 7.25 -3.86
CA ILE A 144 5.05 6.10 -4.28
C ILE A 144 6.54 6.50 -4.36
N VAL A 145 6.85 7.61 -5.05
CA VAL A 145 8.24 8.05 -5.25
C VAL A 145 8.88 8.44 -3.93
N GLY A 146 8.19 9.23 -3.09
CA GLY A 146 8.69 9.66 -1.80
C GLY A 146 8.99 8.48 -0.88
N ILE A 147 8.10 7.49 -0.84
CA ILE A 147 8.29 6.27 -0.08
C ILE A 147 9.42 5.42 -0.65
N ALA A 148 9.50 5.24 -1.97
CA ALA A 148 10.56 4.44 -2.59
C ALA A 148 11.95 5.02 -2.30
N VAL A 149 12.09 6.34 -2.37
CA VAL A 149 13.32 7.05 -1.98
C VAL A 149 13.59 6.87 -0.48
N GLY A 150 12.56 7.03 0.37
CA GLY A 150 12.67 6.83 1.81
C GLY A 150 13.14 5.42 2.19
N VAL A 151 12.47 4.39 1.67
CA VAL A 151 12.81 2.98 1.90
C VAL A 151 14.19 2.65 1.34
N GLY A 152 14.47 3.02 0.10
CA GLY A 152 15.76 2.75 -0.54
C GLY A 152 16.93 3.42 0.20
N SER A 153 16.75 4.66 0.63
CA SER A 153 17.77 5.39 1.42
C SER A 153 17.96 4.81 2.81
N ALA A 154 16.88 4.43 3.52
CA ALA A 154 16.96 3.79 4.83
C ALA A 154 17.73 2.46 4.74
N ILE A 155 17.44 1.64 3.74
CA ILE A 155 18.12 0.36 3.54
C ILE A 155 19.59 0.57 3.17
N ALA A 156 19.89 1.51 2.26
CA ALA A 156 21.26 1.86 1.92
C ALA A 156 22.05 2.35 3.14
N PHE A 157 21.43 3.16 4.00
CA PHE A 157 22.03 3.62 5.25
C PHE A 157 22.35 2.47 6.20
N ILE A 158 21.40 1.54 6.41
CA ILE A 158 21.60 0.38 7.27
C ILE A 158 22.76 -0.49 6.76
N ILE A 159 22.81 -0.76 5.45
CA ILE A 159 23.89 -1.55 4.83
C ILE A 159 25.24 -0.85 5.00
N TYR A 160 25.30 0.46 4.74
CA TYR A 160 26.54 1.24 4.92
C TYR A 160 27.09 1.09 6.34
N HIS A 161 26.22 1.17 7.35
CA HIS A 161 26.60 1.01 8.75
C HIS A 161 27.01 -0.44 9.10
N ALA A 162 26.30 -1.45 8.58
CA ALA A 162 26.64 -2.86 8.79
C ALA A 162 28.02 -3.20 8.21
N LEU A 163 28.30 -2.77 6.97
CA LEU A 163 29.61 -2.99 6.33
C LEU A 163 30.74 -2.27 7.06
N ARG A 164 30.48 -1.08 7.62
CA ARG A 164 31.47 -0.33 8.39
C ARG A 164 31.79 -1.00 9.72
N ALA A 165 30.82 -1.67 10.35
CA ALA A 165 31.02 -2.39 11.60
C ALA A 165 31.92 -3.63 11.42
N HIS A 166 31.79 -4.35 10.30
CA HIS A 166 32.62 -5.53 9.98
C HIS A 166 34.07 -5.20 9.55
N ARG A 167 34.39 -3.93 9.32
CA ARG A 167 35.75 -3.48 8.98
C ARG A 167 36.57 -3.00 10.19
N ARG A 168 36.09 -3.23 11.41
CA ARG A 168 36.83 -3.00 12.67
C ARG A 168 37.24 -4.32 13.28
#